data_AF-A0A969EVP1-F1
#
_entry.id   AF-A0A969EVP1-F1
#
_cell.length_a   1.000
_cell.length_b   1.000
_cell.length_c   1.000
_cell.angle_alpha   90.00
_cell.angle_beta   90.00
_cell.angle_gamma   90.00
#
_symmetry.space_group_name_H-M   'P 1'
#
loop_
_entity.id
_entity.type
_entity.pdbx_description
1 polymer ?
#
loop_
_entity_poly.entity_id
_entity_poly.type
_entity_poly.pdbx_seq_one_letter_code
_entity_poly.pdbx_strand_id
1 'polypeptide(L)'
;DEALSAADIDGDGDDDLLLGTLWLQQNDDGWLVMTLHDANGAPDRNKLADINRDGRLDAVVGFEAISKAGPLVWYEQGTEVTVPWRKHVIANPEIIGPMSLDVADVNGDGYLDVIAGEHNTAQPETAALYVFYNQDDTGLNWESQLIYMGDEHHDGSQLFDMDNDGDLDIISIGWTHDRVLIYENKGTAALASLSESPMDLPLETATPAVATSETSQISDRVFKGLIVYYPFKKGRVLLLRINLAWYRR
;
A
#
# COMPACT_ATOMS: atom_id res chain seq x y z
N ASP A 1 13.09 10.46 -10.13
CA ASP A 1 11.73 10.83 -9.70
C ASP A 1 10.78 10.66 -10.86
N GLU A 2 9.87 9.71 -10.73
CA GLU A 2 8.85 9.40 -11.73
C GLU A 2 7.44 9.73 -11.21
N ALA A 3 7.32 10.26 -9.99
CA ALA A 3 6.08 10.75 -9.41
C ALA A 3 6.16 12.22 -9.00
N LEU A 4 5.01 12.88 -9.06
CA LEU A 4 4.77 14.22 -8.56
C LEU A 4 3.49 14.19 -7.71
N SER A 5 3.54 14.72 -6.49
CA SER A 5 2.35 14.98 -5.69
C SER A 5 2.06 16.48 -5.67
N ALA A 6 0.78 16.85 -5.54
CA ALA A 6 0.35 18.24 -5.40
C ALA A 6 -0.57 18.40 -4.20
N ALA A 7 -0.30 19.39 -3.34
CA ALA A 7 -1.12 19.79 -2.20
C ALA A 7 -0.55 21.07 -1.57
N ASP A 8 -1.34 21.74 -0.74
CA ASP A 8 -0.89 22.84 0.12
C ASP A 8 0.04 22.33 1.24
N ILE A 9 1.37 22.34 0.99
CA ILE A 9 2.37 21.73 1.89
C ILE A 9 2.67 22.65 3.08
N ASP A 10 2.61 23.97 2.91
CA ASP A 10 2.90 24.93 3.98
C ASP A 10 1.68 25.60 4.61
N GLY A 11 0.48 25.33 4.09
CA GLY A 11 -0.80 25.78 4.66
C GLY A 11 -1.17 27.21 4.27
N ASP A 12 -0.59 27.77 3.20
CA ASP A 12 -0.85 29.13 2.75
C ASP A 12 -2.07 29.25 1.80
N GLY A 13 -2.58 28.11 1.32
CA GLY A 13 -3.80 28.00 0.55
C GLY A 13 -3.62 27.85 -0.96
N ASP A 14 -2.38 27.76 -1.47
CA ASP A 14 -2.11 27.26 -2.83
C ASP A 14 -1.48 25.87 -2.87
N ASP A 15 -1.74 25.14 -3.96
CA ASP A 15 -1.19 23.81 -4.15
C ASP A 15 0.30 23.91 -4.56
N ASP A 16 1.15 23.37 -3.71
CA ASP A 16 2.57 23.12 -3.98
C ASP A 16 2.78 21.81 -4.73
N LEU A 17 4.03 21.54 -5.12
CA LEU A 17 4.43 20.25 -5.69
C LEU A 17 5.55 19.59 -4.88
N LEU A 18 5.44 18.27 -4.73
CA LEU A 18 6.50 17.40 -4.23
C LEU A 18 7.08 16.58 -5.40
N LEU A 19 8.39 16.74 -5.64
CA LEU A 19 9.18 15.92 -6.56
C LEU A 19 10.25 15.17 -5.76
N GLY A 20 9.94 13.93 -5.39
CA GLY A 20 10.84 13.10 -4.59
C GLY A 20 11.05 13.65 -3.19
N THR A 21 12.20 14.29 -2.95
CA THR A 21 12.50 15.04 -1.70
C THR A 21 12.67 16.54 -1.93
N LEU A 22 12.24 17.04 -3.09
CA LEU A 22 12.19 18.46 -3.42
C LEU A 22 10.76 18.97 -3.24
N TRP A 23 10.64 20.06 -2.50
CA TRP A 23 9.41 20.85 -2.41
C TRP A 23 9.53 22.02 -3.36
N LEU A 24 8.58 22.12 -4.27
CA LEU A 24 8.41 23.26 -5.16
C LEU A 24 7.25 24.07 -4.61
N GLN A 25 7.59 25.08 -3.81
CA GLN A 25 6.63 26.01 -3.22
C GLN A 25 6.09 26.94 -4.30
N GLN A 26 4.78 27.03 -4.38
CA GLN A 26 4.10 28.00 -5.21
C GLN A 26 4.03 29.34 -4.45
N ASN A 27 4.36 30.45 -5.10
CA ASN A 27 4.25 31.79 -4.54
C ASN A 27 3.71 32.76 -5.59
N ASP A 28 3.32 33.97 -5.17
CA ASP A 28 2.90 35.06 -6.08
C ASP A 28 3.94 35.35 -7.19
N ASP A 29 5.24 35.21 -6.87
CA ASP A 29 6.37 35.46 -7.78
C ASP A 29 6.80 34.21 -8.58
N GLY A 30 6.12 33.08 -8.41
CA GLY A 30 6.37 31.79 -9.07
C GLY A 30 6.92 30.71 -8.13
N TRP A 31 7.63 29.74 -8.71
CA TRP A 31 8.05 28.52 -8.00
C TRP A 31 9.41 28.66 -7.31
N LEU A 32 9.45 28.39 -6.00
CA LEU A 32 10.68 28.27 -5.22
C LEU A 32 10.98 26.79 -4.95
N VAL A 33 12.20 26.34 -5.25
CA VAL A 33 12.61 24.94 -5.02
C VAL A 33 13.43 24.83 -3.74
N MET A 34 13.00 23.97 -2.83
CA MET A 34 13.66 23.65 -1.57
C MET A 34 13.89 22.14 -1.44
N THR A 35 14.94 21.76 -0.70
CA THR A 35 15.24 20.35 -0.41
C THR A 35 14.71 20.01 0.97
N LEU A 36 13.71 19.14 1.04
CA LEU A 36 13.12 18.67 2.30
C LEU A 36 14.11 17.79 3.07
N HIS A 37 14.86 16.96 2.36
CA HIS A 37 15.89 16.12 2.95
C HIS A 37 16.98 15.79 1.92
N ASP A 38 18.23 15.80 2.36
CA ASP A 38 19.36 15.35 1.55
C ASP A 38 19.37 13.82 1.50
N ALA A 39 18.72 13.27 0.47
CA ALA A 39 18.56 11.83 0.34
C ALA A 39 19.80 11.21 -0.31
N ASN A 40 20.41 10.24 0.38
CA ASN A 40 21.45 9.39 -0.19
C ASN A 40 20.85 8.30 -1.10
N GLY A 41 20.20 8.72 -2.19
CA GLY A 41 19.52 7.86 -3.16
C GLY A 41 18.69 8.67 -4.15
N ALA A 42 18.12 8.02 -5.16
CA ALA A 42 17.18 8.65 -6.08
C ALA A 42 15.74 8.36 -5.61
N PRO A 43 14.98 9.36 -5.14
CA PRO A 43 13.55 9.21 -4.94
C PRO A 43 12.88 8.79 -6.26
N ASP A 44 11.78 8.07 -6.15
CA ASP A 44 11.13 7.51 -7.33
C ASP A 44 9.62 7.73 -7.30
N ARG A 45 8.93 7.09 -6.34
CA ARG A 45 7.52 7.32 -6.04
C ARG A 45 7.36 8.14 -4.76
N ASN A 46 6.32 8.98 -4.72
CA ASN A 46 5.98 9.75 -3.54
C ASN A 46 4.47 9.92 -3.37
N LYS A 47 4.04 10.18 -2.14
CA LYS A 47 2.68 10.56 -1.78
C LYS A 47 2.71 11.51 -0.59
N LEU A 48 1.91 12.58 -0.64
CA LEU A 48 1.68 13.49 0.49
C LEU A 48 0.53 12.96 1.36
N ALA A 49 0.73 12.89 2.67
CA ALA A 49 -0.25 12.42 3.65
C ALA A 49 0.16 12.83 5.07
N ASP A 50 -0.80 13.12 5.95
CA ASP A 50 -0.54 13.36 7.39
C ASP A 50 -0.44 12.01 8.12
N ILE A 51 0.78 11.46 8.21
CA ILE A 51 1.01 10.08 8.70
C ILE A 51 0.87 10.02 10.23
N ASN A 52 1.29 11.07 10.92
CA ASN A 52 1.30 11.16 12.38
C ASN A 52 0.11 11.97 12.95
N ARG A 53 -0.86 12.36 12.11
CA ARG A 53 -2.09 13.09 12.48
C ARG A 53 -1.84 14.39 13.22
N ASP A 54 -0.74 15.06 12.90
CA ASP A 54 -0.38 16.32 13.55
C ASP A 54 -0.91 17.56 12.80
N GLY A 55 -1.66 17.34 11.73
CA GLY A 55 -2.31 18.37 10.91
C GLY A 55 -1.40 18.95 9.83
N ARG A 56 -0.21 18.38 9.61
CA ARG A 56 0.74 18.78 8.58
C ARG A 56 0.94 17.64 7.58
N LEU A 57 1.26 17.98 6.33
CA LEU A 57 1.47 16.96 5.31
C LEU A 57 2.89 16.42 5.41
N ASP A 58 3.00 15.10 5.53
CA ASP A 58 4.26 14.38 5.42
C ASP A 58 4.45 13.83 4.00
N ALA A 59 5.67 13.37 3.70
CA ALA A 59 6.00 12.78 2.40
C ALA A 59 6.42 11.31 2.56
N VAL A 60 5.58 10.40 2.07
CA VAL A 60 5.95 8.98 1.89
C VAL A 60 6.72 8.85 0.59
N VAL A 61 7.90 8.23 0.63
CA VAL A 61 8.82 8.15 -0.50
C VAL A 61 9.38 6.74 -0.64
N GLY A 62 9.24 6.19 -1.84
CA GLY A 62 9.93 5.00 -2.30
C GLY A 62 11.11 5.38 -3.20
N PHE A 63 12.24 4.72 -3.03
CA PHE A 63 13.48 5.02 -3.74
C PHE A 63 13.76 4.06 -4.89
N GLU A 64 14.39 4.57 -5.94
CA GLU A 64 14.81 3.79 -7.09
C GLU A 64 15.82 2.73 -6.69
N ALA A 65 15.41 1.47 -6.83
CA ALA A 65 16.23 0.32 -6.47
C ALA A 65 15.88 -0.91 -7.33
N ILE A 66 16.02 -0.79 -8.65
CA ILE A 66 15.67 -1.85 -9.60
C ILE A 66 16.33 -3.19 -9.21
N SER A 67 15.51 -4.18 -8.90
CA SER A 67 15.93 -5.56 -8.55
C SER A 67 16.91 -5.67 -7.37
N LYS A 68 16.93 -4.67 -6.47
CA LYS A 68 17.70 -4.69 -5.22
C LYS A 68 16.88 -4.10 -4.07
N ALA A 69 17.26 -4.40 -2.84
CA ALA A 69 16.65 -3.77 -1.67
C ALA A 69 16.81 -2.24 -1.75
N GLY A 70 15.75 -1.51 -1.41
CA GLY A 70 15.72 -0.06 -1.40
C GLY A 70 14.82 0.51 -0.30
N PRO A 71 15.07 1.76 0.12
CA PRO A 71 14.34 2.35 1.21
C PRO A 71 12.90 2.73 0.82
N LEU A 72 11.96 2.35 1.69
CA LEU A 72 10.60 2.88 1.77
C LEU A 72 10.47 3.62 3.10
N VAL A 73 10.23 4.92 3.03
CA VAL A 73 10.39 5.84 4.17
C VAL A 73 9.31 6.92 4.13
N TRP A 74 9.11 7.59 5.25
CA TRP A 74 8.38 8.85 5.25
C TRP A 74 9.22 9.97 5.87
N TYR A 75 8.94 11.20 5.47
CA TYR A 75 9.59 12.40 5.95
C TYR A 75 8.56 13.26 6.70
N GLU A 76 8.82 13.47 7.99
CA GLU A 76 7.97 14.23 8.91
C GLU A 76 8.23 15.72 8.76
N GLN A 77 7.18 16.48 8.46
CA GLN A 77 7.24 17.94 8.41
C GLN A 77 7.36 18.52 9.83
N GLY A 78 8.36 19.35 10.09
CA GLY A 78 8.45 20.09 11.35
C GLY A 78 7.44 21.23 11.44
N THR A 79 7.40 21.94 12.58
CA THR A 79 6.58 23.16 12.71
C THR A 79 7.04 24.30 11.82
N GLU A 80 8.29 24.27 11.37
CA GLU A 80 8.85 25.17 10.37
C GLU A 80 9.12 24.36 9.10
N VAL A 81 8.29 24.56 8.06
CA VAL A 81 8.33 23.76 6.82
C VAL A 81 9.68 23.82 6.09
N THR A 82 10.40 24.93 6.23
CA THR A 82 11.69 25.18 5.56
C THR A 82 12.87 24.49 6.25
N VAL A 83 12.67 23.90 7.43
CA VAL A 83 13.69 23.11 8.13
C VAL A 83 13.67 21.69 7.55
N PRO A 84 14.84 21.03 7.36
CA PRO A 84 14.86 19.68 6.81
C PRO A 84 13.96 18.70 7.59
N TRP A 85 13.13 17.98 6.85
CA TRP A 85 12.14 17.05 7.37
C TRP A 85 12.82 15.81 7.96
N ARG A 86 12.20 15.26 9.01
CA ARG A 86 12.78 14.13 9.75
C ARG A 86 12.43 12.82 9.07
N LYS A 87 13.46 12.05 8.71
CA LYS A 87 13.30 10.75 8.06
C LYS A 87 12.90 9.66 9.06
N HIS A 88 11.93 8.84 8.68
CA HIS A 88 11.49 7.63 9.38
C HIS A 88 11.38 6.44 8.43
N VAL A 89 11.66 5.23 8.92
CA VAL A 89 11.67 4.01 8.10
C VAL A 89 10.32 3.30 8.22
N ILE A 90 9.73 2.94 7.08
CA ILE A 90 8.48 2.15 7.00
C ILE A 90 8.85 0.67 6.89
N ALA A 91 9.68 0.31 5.91
CA ALA A 91 10.06 -1.08 5.66
C ALA A 91 11.41 -1.43 6.30
N ASN A 92 11.39 -2.35 7.26
CA ASN A 92 12.59 -2.96 7.83
C ASN A 92 12.37 -4.47 8.07
N PRO A 93 13.01 -5.36 7.30
CA PRO A 93 14.00 -5.08 6.27
C PRO A 93 13.42 -4.30 5.08
N GLU A 94 14.31 -3.64 4.32
CA GLU A 94 13.96 -3.00 3.05
C GLU A 94 13.36 -4.00 2.05
N ILE A 95 12.42 -3.53 1.22
CA ILE A 95 11.84 -4.30 0.11
C ILE A 95 12.57 -4.04 -1.20
N ILE A 96 12.35 -4.89 -2.20
CA ILE A 96 13.05 -4.80 -3.49
C ILE A 96 12.40 -3.72 -4.37
N GLY A 97 13.12 -2.65 -4.68
CA GLY A 97 12.65 -1.60 -5.59
C GLY A 97 11.26 -1.05 -5.23
N PRO A 98 11.11 -0.28 -4.12
CA PRO A 98 9.84 0.31 -3.71
C PRO A 98 9.38 1.45 -4.66
N MET A 99 9.16 1.12 -5.93
CA MET A 99 8.86 2.03 -7.03
C MET A 99 7.38 1.96 -7.44
N SER A 100 6.54 1.54 -6.49
CA SER A 100 5.11 1.39 -6.64
C SER A 100 4.48 1.52 -5.25
N LEU A 101 3.75 2.60 -4.96
CA LEU A 101 3.14 2.83 -3.65
C LEU A 101 1.87 3.68 -3.72
N ASP A 102 1.03 3.56 -2.69
CA ASP A 102 -0.06 4.47 -2.34
C ASP A 102 -0.27 4.47 -0.81
N VAL A 103 -1.06 5.43 -0.32
CA VAL A 103 -1.29 5.65 1.10
C VAL A 103 -2.78 5.85 1.36
N ALA A 104 -3.36 5.05 2.25
CA ALA A 104 -4.71 5.21 2.78
C ALA A 104 -4.90 4.35 4.04
N ASP A 105 -5.97 4.58 4.81
CA ASP A 105 -6.41 3.66 5.86
C ASP A 105 -7.05 2.42 5.22
N VAL A 106 -6.28 1.33 5.09
CA VAL A 106 -6.70 0.12 4.36
C VAL A 106 -7.49 -0.82 5.27
N ASN A 107 -7.22 -0.80 6.57
CA ASN A 107 -7.83 -1.71 7.54
C ASN A 107 -8.99 -1.10 8.33
N GLY A 108 -9.23 0.22 8.21
CA GLY A 108 -10.30 0.95 8.87
C GLY A 108 -10.04 1.27 10.34
N ASP A 109 -8.80 1.22 10.82
CA ASP A 109 -8.43 1.56 12.21
C ASP A 109 -8.18 3.07 12.41
N GLY A 110 -8.19 3.82 11.30
CA GLY A 110 -8.00 5.26 11.24
C GLY A 110 -6.57 5.67 10.91
N TYR A 111 -5.58 4.81 11.06
CA TYR A 111 -4.19 5.16 10.77
C TYR A 111 -3.91 4.93 9.28
N LEU A 112 -3.12 5.82 8.68
CA LEU A 112 -2.78 5.67 7.28
C LEU A 112 -1.75 4.56 7.10
N ASP A 113 -2.09 3.60 6.24
CA ASP A 113 -1.25 2.49 5.83
C ASP A 113 -0.55 2.81 4.51
N VAL A 114 0.51 2.05 4.21
CA VAL A 114 1.26 2.20 2.96
C VAL A 114 1.23 0.89 2.20
N ILE A 115 0.73 0.89 0.97
CA ILE A 115 0.95 -0.23 0.06
C ILE A 115 2.25 -0.01 -0.69
N ALA A 116 3.01 -1.08 -0.90
CA ALA A 116 4.17 -1.02 -1.79
C ALA A 116 4.37 -2.32 -2.56
N GLY A 117 4.59 -2.17 -3.86
CA GLY A 117 4.92 -3.27 -4.76
C GLY A 117 6.41 -3.26 -5.10
N GLU A 118 6.98 -4.45 -5.25
CA GLU A 118 8.39 -4.62 -5.57
C GLU A 118 8.68 -4.56 -7.08
N HIS A 119 9.62 -3.70 -7.45
CA HIS A 119 10.17 -3.59 -8.80
C HIS A 119 11.40 -4.51 -8.97
N ASN A 120 11.15 -5.82 -9.04
CA ASN A 120 12.17 -6.85 -9.26
C ASN A 120 12.16 -7.41 -10.67
N THR A 121 12.73 -6.66 -11.62
CA THR A 121 12.83 -7.09 -13.02
C THR A 121 13.72 -8.30 -13.25
N ALA A 122 14.66 -8.59 -12.33
CA ALA A 122 15.59 -9.72 -12.45
C ALA A 122 14.94 -11.06 -12.08
N GLN A 123 14.00 -11.05 -11.13
CA GLN A 123 13.26 -12.23 -10.65
C GLN A 123 11.78 -11.86 -10.42
N PRO A 124 11.04 -11.48 -11.48
CA PRO A 124 9.68 -10.96 -11.35
C PRO A 124 8.71 -11.97 -10.73
N GLU A 125 8.97 -13.27 -10.88
CA GLU A 125 8.20 -14.35 -10.26
C GLU A 125 8.35 -14.45 -8.73
N THR A 126 9.27 -13.67 -8.16
CA THR A 126 9.49 -13.56 -6.71
C THR A 126 9.18 -12.17 -6.17
N ALA A 127 8.83 -11.23 -7.04
CA ALA A 127 8.41 -9.90 -6.62
C ALA A 127 7.11 -10.00 -5.82
N ALA A 128 7.00 -9.12 -4.83
CA ALA A 128 5.90 -9.11 -3.89
C ALA A 128 5.15 -7.77 -3.84
N LEU A 129 3.89 -7.86 -3.42
CA LEU A 129 3.05 -6.74 -3.00
C LEU A 129 2.84 -6.81 -1.49
N TYR A 130 3.08 -5.70 -0.81
CA TYR A 130 2.92 -5.57 0.63
C TYR A 130 1.92 -4.47 0.98
N VAL A 131 1.29 -4.64 2.15
CA VAL A 131 0.69 -3.55 2.92
C VAL A 131 1.52 -3.40 4.20
N PHE A 132 1.92 -2.18 4.52
CA PHE A 132 2.55 -1.79 5.78
C PHE A 132 1.50 -1.07 6.61
N TYR A 133 1.02 -1.74 7.64
CA TYR A 133 -0.01 -1.22 8.53
C TYR A 133 0.61 -0.35 9.61
N ASN A 134 0.19 0.92 9.69
CA ASN A 134 0.58 1.78 10.80
C ASN A 134 -0.26 1.42 12.03
N GLN A 135 0.38 1.12 13.15
CA GLN A 135 -0.32 0.61 14.33
C GLN A 135 -0.78 1.70 15.31
N ASP A 136 -0.36 2.94 15.09
CA ASP A 136 -0.67 4.08 15.95
C ASP A 136 -0.57 5.43 15.21
N ASP A 137 -0.85 6.52 15.91
CA ASP A 137 -0.78 7.89 15.38
C ASP A 137 0.65 8.44 15.33
N THR A 138 1.69 7.64 15.57
CA THR A 138 3.07 8.15 15.53
C THR A 138 3.74 7.97 14.16
N GLY A 139 3.27 7.01 13.35
CA GLY A 139 3.93 6.62 12.12
C GLY A 139 5.27 5.89 12.33
N LEU A 140 5.54 5.39 13.54
CA LEU A 140 6.81 4.75 13.90
C LEU A 140 6.68 3.23 14.13
N ASN A 141 5.46 2.70 14.15
CA ASN A 141 5.19 1.30 14.45
C ASN A 141 4.45 0.64 13.28
N TRP A 142 5.21 -0.06 12.44
CA TRP A 142 4.71 -0.67 11.20
C TRP A 142 4.67 -2.18 11.29
N GLU A 143 3.56 -2.78 10.85
CA GLU A 143 3.42 -4.21 10.65
C GLU A 143 3.23 -4.51 9.15
N SER A 144 4.13 -5.29 8.56
CA SER A 144 4.02 -5.66 7.14
C SER A 144 3.22 -6.94 6.93
N GLN A 145 2.31 -6.93 5.95
CA GLN A 145 1.66 -8.12 5.43
C GLN A 145 2.01 -8.34 3.96
N LEU A 146 2.44 -9.56 3.62
CA LEU A 146 2.54 -9.99 2.23
C LEU A 146 1.13 -10.23 1.67
N ILE A 147 0.77 -9.48 0.63
CA ILE A 147 -0.50 -9.63 -0.08
C ILE A 147 -0.40 -10.66 -1.18
N TYR A 148 0.65 -10.56 -1.99
CA TYR A 148 0.88 -11.45 -3.11
C TYR A 148 2.36 -11.55 -3.43
N MET A 149 2.78 -12.70 -3.96
CA MET A 149 4.10 -12.93 -4.53
C MET A 149 3.95 -13.67 -5.85
N GLY A 150 4.63 -13.21 -6.89
CA GLY A 150 4.60 -13.85 -8.20
C GLY A 150 4.53 -12.90 -9.39
N ASP A 151 4.28 -11.61 -9.13
CA ASP A 151 4.14 -10.59 -10.15
C ASP A 151 4.93 -9.35 -9.72
N GLU A 152 5.59 -8.71 -10.67
CA GLU A 152 6.39 -7.51 -10.42
C GLU A 152 5.54 -6.25 -10.56
N HIS A 153 5.85 -5.23 -9.76
CA HIS A 153 5.06 -4.03 -9.62
C HIS A 153 5.88 -2.77 -9.92
N HIS A 154 5.35 -1.91 -10.76
CA HIS A 154 5.94 -0.64 -11.15
C HIS A 154 4.85 0.42 -11.36
N ASP A 155 5.21 1.70 -11.29
CA ASP A 155 4.34 2.82 -11.65
C ASP A 155 3.12 3.03 -10.75
N GLY A 156 3.29 2.80 -9.45
CA GLY A 156 2.31 3.14 -8.43
C GLY A 156 1.10 2.22 -8.42
N SER A 157 1.04 1.32 -7.44
CA SER A 157 -0.22 0.70 -7.05
C SER A 157 -1.19 1.78 -6.59
N GLN A 158 -2.49 1.56 -6.72
CA GLN A 158 -3.54 2.51 -6.33
C GLN A 158 -4.57 1.83 -5.45
N LEU A 159 -5.05 2.56 -4.44
CA LEU A 159 -6.13 2.13 -3.57
C LEU A 159 -7.47 2.71 -4.04
N PHE A 160 -8.48 1.86 -4.20
CA PHE A 160 -9.83 2.27 -4.61
C PHE A 160 -10.87 1.22 -4.23
N ASP A 161 -12.03 1.64 -3.73
CA ASP A 161 -13.19 0.76 -3.49
C ASP A 161 -13.90 0.50 -4.83
N MET A 162 -13.62 -0.64 -5.46
CA MET A 162 -14.05 -0.91 -6.84
C MET A 162 -15.41 -1.59 -6.94
N ASP A 163 -15.77 -2.41 -5.97
CA ASP A 163 -17.08 -3.07 -5.92
C ASP A 163 -18.09 -2.31 -5.03
N ASN A 164 -17.67 -1.20 -4.43
CA ASN A 164 -18.48 -0.31 -3.61
C ASN A 164 -19.00 -1.02 -2.34
N ASP A 165 -18.20 -1.92 -1.77
CA ASP A 165 -18.50 -2.62 -0.52
C ASP A 165 -17.91 -1.92 0.73
N GLY A 166 -17.14 -0.86 0.52
CA GLY A 166 -16.64 0.03 1.56
C GLY A 166 -15.24 -0.31 2.05
N ASP A 167 -14.57 -1.32 1.47
CA ASP A 167 -13.14 -1.53 1.68
C ASP A 167 -12.30 -1.21 0.44
N LEU A 168 -11.07 -0.75 0.68
CA LEU A 168 -10.17 -0.36 -0.41
C LEU A 168 -9.52 -1.60 -1.03
N ASP A 169 -9.69 -1.74 -2.34
CA ASP A 169 -8.97 -2.71 -3.18
C ASP A 169 -7.64 -2.14 -3.67
N ILE A 170 -6.75 -3.01 -4.16
CA ILE A 170 -5.49 -2.60 -4.79
C ILE A 170 -5.53 -2.87 -6.29
N ILE A 171 -5.21 -1.86 -7.09
CA ILE A 171 -4.92 -1.98 -8.52
C ILE A 171 -3.42 -1.75 -8.73
N SER A 172 -2.78 -2.57 -9.55
CA SER A 172 -1.35 -2.43 -9.82
C SER A 172 -0.98 -2.85 -11.24
N ILE A 173 0.16 -2.37 -11.72
CA ILE A 173 0.77 -2.76 -12.98
C ILE A 173 2.24 -3.07 -12.76
N GLY A 174 2.88 -3.70 -13.75
CA GLY A 174 4.28 -4.10 -13.71
C GLY A 174 5.00 -3.70 -14.98
N TRP A 175 6.32 -3.57 -14.90
CA TRP A 175 7.18 -3.31 -16.07
C TRP A 175 7.39 -4.58 -16.92
N THR A 176 7.45 -5.74 -16.26
CA THR A 176 7.83 -7.02 -16.87
C THR A 176 6.67 -7.77 -17.53
N HIS A 177 5.45 -7.26 -17.40
CA HIS A 177 4.26 -7.86 -18.00
C HIS A 177 3.27 -6.80 -18.45
N ASP A 178 2.34 -7.20 -19.32
CA ASP A 178 1.35 -6.31 -19.91
C ASP A 178 0.04 -6.23 -19.12
N ARG A 179 -0.06 -6.95 -18.00
CA ARG A 179 -1.29 -7.13 -17.21
C ARG A 179 -1.59 -5.95 -16.27
N VAL A 180 -2.87 -5.72 -16.03
CA VAL A 180 -3.38 -4.99 -14.85
C VAL A 180 -3.77 -6.01 -13.79
N LEU A 181 -3.25 -5.84 -12.60
CA LEU A 181 -3.46 -6.70 -11.44
C LEU A 181 -4.47 -6.04 -10.52
N ILE A 182 -5.42 -6.82 -10.03
CA ILE A 182 -6.42 -6.38 -9.06
C ILE A 182 -6.40 -7.35 -7.88
N TYR A 183 -6.29 -6.80 -6.69
CA TYR A 183 -6.36 -7.52 -5.43
C TYR A 183 -7.58 -7.03 -4.68
N GLU A 184 -8.58 -7.90 -4.64
CA GLU A 184 -9.84 -7.63 -3.99
C GLU A 184 -9.66 -7.78 -2.47
N ASN A 185 -9.89 -6.68 -1.76
CA ASN A 185 -10.12 -6.73 -0.32
C ASN A 185 -11.56 -7.23 -0.11
N LYS A 186 -11.78 -7.97 0.97
CA LYS A 186 -13.11 -8.55 1.28
C LYS A 186 -13.69 -7.96 2.56
N GLY A 187 -12.99 -6.95 3.08
CA GLY A 187 -13.21 -6.36 4.37
C GLY A 187 -13.27 -7.38 5.51
N THR A 188 -13.64 -6.88 6.67
CA THR A 188 -14.02 -7.73 7.81
C THR A 188 -15.49 -8.18 7.71
N ALA A 189 -16.31 -7.52 6.88
CA ALA A 189 -17.72 -7.83 6.70
C ALA A 189 -17.98 -9.21 6.05
N ALA A 190 -17.08 -9.68 5.17
CA ALA A 190 -17.19 -11.03 4.60
C ALA A 190 -17.12 -12.15 5.65
N LEU A 191 -16.46 -11.92 6.79
CA LEU A 191 -16.32 -12.92 7.86
C LEU A 191 -17.64 -13.17 8.60
N ALA A 192 -18.49 -12.15 8.73
CA ALA A 192 -19.80 -12.30 9.36
C ALA A 192 -20.71 -13.22 8.53
N SER A 193 -20.66 -13.11 7.20
CA SER A 193 -21.47 -13.94 6.29
C SER A 193 -21.03 -15.41 6.21
N LEU A 194 -19.78 -15.72 6.55
CA LEU A 194 -19.26 -17.09 6.61
C LEU A 194 -19.56 -17.81 7.93
N SER A 195 -19.96 -17.06 8.97
CA SER A 195 -20.33 -17.62 10.28
C SER A 195 -21.81 -18.05 10.38
N GLU A 196 -22.67 -17.59 9.47
CA GLU A 196 -24.13 -17.81 9.57
C GLU A 196 -24.69 -18.94 8.69
N SER A 197 -23.85 -19.75 8.03
CA SER A 197 -24.34 -20.95 7.34
C SER A 197 -24.05 -22.21 8.16
N PRO A 198 -24.94 -22.66 9.06
CA PRO A 198 -24.91 -24.05 9.49
C PRO A 198 -25.24 -24.89 8.26
N MET A 199 -24.20 -25.51 7.70
CA MET A 199 -24.36 -26.56 6.72
C MET A 199 -25.03 -27.73 7.47
N ASP A 200 -26.35 -27.85 7.34
CA ASP A 200 -27.14 -28.98 7.83
C ASP A 200 -26.67 -30.26 7.14
N LEU A 201 -25.62 -30.88 7.70
CA LEU A 201 -25.27 -32.26 7.43
C LEU A 201 -26.03 -33.13 8.42
N PRO A 202 -26.70 -34.22 7.97
CA PRO A 202 -27.39 -35.11 8.88
C PRO A 202 -26.40 -35.72 9.89
N LEU A 203 -26.73 -35.58 11.18
CA LEU A 203 -26.03 -36.15 12.32
C LEU A 203 -25.79 -37.66 12.10
N GLU A 204 -24.53 -38.06 12.00
CA GLU A 204 -24.10 -39.41 12.37
C GLU A 204 -23.26 -39.32 13.65
N THR A 205 -23.57 -40.21 14.56
CA THR A 205 -23.26 -40.15 16.00
C THR A 205 -21.77 -40.12 16.33
N ALA A 206 -21.31 -39.10 17.05
CA ALA A 206 -20.11 -39.19 17.88
C ALA A 206 -20.25 -38.37 19.17
N THR A 207 -19.89 -39.00 20.29
CA THR A 207 -19.95 -38.60 21.71
C THR A 207 -19.18 -37.31 22.06
N PRO A 208 -19.51 -36.65 23.20
CA PRO A 208 -18.96 -35.35 23.55
C PRO A 208 -17.64 -35.44 24.34
N ALA A 209 -16.72 -34.50 24.10
CA ALA A 209 -15.66 -34.14 25.03
C ALA A 209 -15.61 -32.61 25.17
N VAL A 210 -15.53 -32.14 26.41
CA VAL A 210 -15.64 -30.74 26.83
C VAL A 210 -14.26 -30.12 27.03
N ALA A 211 -14.05 -28.96 26.38
CA ALA A 211 -13.28 -27.74 26.73
C ALA A 211 -11.79 -27.88 27.17
N THR A 212 -10.86 -26.94 26.98
CA THR A 212 -10.85 -25.48 26.82
C THR A 212 -9.50 -25.07 26.20
N SER A 213 -9.47 -24.04 25.36
CA SER A 213 -8.45 -22.98 25.46
C SER A 213 -8.87 -21.78 24.62
N GLU A 214 -9.13 -20.67 25.30
CA GLU A 214 -9.23 -19.33 24.71
C GLU A 214 -7.98 -19.08 23.86
N THR A 215 -8.18 -18.80 22.57
CA THR A 215 -7.15 -18.19 21.73
C THR A 215 -7.65 -16.80 21.38
N SER A 216 -6.87 -15.83 21.84
CA SER A 216 -6.91 -14.41 21.52
C SER A 216 -7.30 -14.16 20.07
N GLN A 217 -8.24 -13.24 19.87
CA GLN A 217 -8.58 -12.66 18.59
C GLN A 217 -7.37 -11.97 17.91
N ILE A 218 -7.53 -11.72 16.60
CA ILE A 218 -6.75 -10.93 15.65
C ILE A 218 -5.84 -11.77 14.72
N SER A 219 -6.40 -12.28 13.62
CA SER A 219 -5.69 -12.41 12.34
C SER A 219 -6.64 -12.66 11.14
N ASP A 220 -7.73 -11.88 11.00
CA ASP A 220 -8.57 -11.99 9.79
C ASP A 220 -8.34 -10.78 8.87
N ARG A 221 -7.17 -10.75 8.22
CA ARG A 221 -6.75 -9.73 7.24
C ARG A 221 -6.57 -10.37 5.87
N VAL A 222 -7.65 -10.53 5.10
CA VAL A 222 -7.63 -11.44 3.94
C VAL A 222 -8.02 -10.72 2.64
N PHE A 223 -7.03 -10.11 2.00
CA PHE A 223 -7.06 -9.95 0.55
C PHE A 223 -7.27 -11.33 -0.08
N LYS A 224 -8.37 -11.54 -0.80
CA LYS A 224 -8.65 -12.81 -1.48
C LYS A 224 -8.67 -12.62 -2.97
N GLY A 225 -7.57 -13.02 -3.57
CA GLY A 225 -7.51 -13.31 -5.00
C GLY A 225 -6.84 -12.21 -5.79
N LEU A 226 -6.09 -12.68 -6.77
CA LEU A 226 -5.57 -11.87 -7.86
C LEU A 226 -6.54 -12.04 -9.02
N ILE A 227 -7.23 -10.97 -9.39
CA ILE A 227 -7.93 -10.90 -10.68
C ILE A 227 -6.97 -10.26 -11.67
N VAL A 228 -6.59 -11.03 -12.69
CA VAL A 228 -5.63 -10.61 -13.71
C VAL A 228 -6.38 -10.13 -14.95
N TYR A 229 -6.10 -8.92 -15.39
CA TYR A 229 -6.57 -8.37 -16.65
C TYR A 229 -5.42 -8.28 -17.65
N TYR A 230 -5.65 -8.68 -18.89
CA TYR A 230 -4.70 -8.51 -20.00
C TYR A 230 -5.12 -7.34 -20.89
N PRO A 231 -4.19 -6.62 -21.53
CA PRO A 231 -4.50 -5.46 -22.33
C PRO A 231 -5.00 -5.84 -23.73
N PHE A 232 -5.51 -4.81 -24.37
CA PHE A 232 -6.37 -4.77 -25.54
C PHE A 232 -5.84 -5.49 -26.79
N LYS A 233 -6.58 -6.52 -27.25
CA LYS A 233 -6.71 -6.80 -28.70
C LYS A 233 -8.16 -6.54 -29.12
N LYS A 234 -8.40 -5.40 -29.78
CA LYS A 234 -9.66 -5.03 -30.46
C LYS A 234 -10.88 -4.76 -29.54
N GLY A 235 -10.71 -3.93 -28.52
CA GLY A 235 -11.84 -3.22 -27.87
C GLY A 235 -12.79 -4.07 -27.03
N ARG A 236 -12.34 -5.20 -26.46
CA ARG A 236 -13.08 -5.95 -25.44
C ARG A 236 -12.14 -6.38 -24.32
N VAL A 237 -12.55 -6.16 -23.07
CA VAL A 237 -11.89 -6.68 -21.87
C VAL A 237 -12.15 -8.19 -21.81
N LEU A 238 -11.10 -9.00 -21.73
CA LEU A 238 -11.24 -10.42 -21.42
C LEU A 238 -11.13 -10.55 -19.90
N LEU A 239 -12.29 -10.76 -19.26
CA LEU A 239 -12.36 -11.03 -17.83
C LEU A 239 -11.85 -12.45 -17.58
N LEU A 240 -10.70 -12.58 -16.92
CA LEU A 240 -10.24 -13.87 -16.41
C LEU A 240 -10.28 -13.84 -14.88
N ARG A 241 -11.39 -14.34 -14.30
CA ARG A 241 -11.45 -14.62 -12.87
C ARG A 241 -10.59 -15.84 -12.60
N ILE A 242 -9.39 -15.65 -12.06
CA ILE A 242 -8.60 -16.75 -11.52
C ILE A 242 -8.86 -16.81 -10.01
N ASN A 243 -9.74 -17.70 -9.58
CA ASN A 243 -9.85 -18.06 -8.16
C ASN A 243 -8.57 -18.81 -7.77
N LEU A 244 -7.54 -18.09 -7.30
CA LEU A 244 -6.38 -18.73 -6.67
C LEU A 244 -6.64 -18.86 -5.17
N ALA A 245 -7.33 -19.95 -4.82
CA ALA A 245 -7.22 -20.49 -3.47
C ALA A 245 -5.86 -21.20 -3.37
N TRP A 246 -4.94 -20.68 -2.55
CA TRP A 246 -3.80 -21.48 -2.08
C TRP A 246 -3.78 -21.51 -0.56
N TYR A 247 -4.40 -22.56 -0.03
CA TYR A 247 -3.99 -23.16 1.24
C TYR A 247 -2.64 -23.83 1.01
N ARG A 248 -1.58 -23.43 1.71
CA ARG A 248 -0.50 -24.35 2.11
C ARG A 248 -0.01 -23.99 3.51
N ARG A 249 0.15 -25.07 4.28
CA ARG A 249 0.50 -25.14 5.71
C ARG A 249 1.88 -24.58 6.01
#